data_AF-A0A150PMF5-F1
#
_entry.id   AF-A0A150PMF5-F1
#
_cell.length_a   1.000
_cell.length_b   1.000
_cell.length_c   1.000
_cell.angle_alpha   90.00
_cell.angle_beta   90.00
_cell.angle_gamma   90.00
#
_symmetry.space_group_name_H-M   'P 1'
#
loop_
_entity.id
_entity.type
_entity.pdbx_description
1 polymer ?
#
loop_
_entity_poly.entity_id
_entity_poly.type
_entity_poly.pdbx_seq_one_letter_code
_entity_poly.pdbx_strand_id
1 'polypeptide(L)'
;MSYTGTERRRHRVFITRNTEYHVRDEICVAVRDRAARKFRSAHLALHLKLEGAVRINPNGVVIPEPKNARVGAPIYFTQVDPDGL
;
A
#
# COMPACT_ATOMS: atom_id res chain seq x y z
N MET A 1 -16.69 3.15 -28.60
CA MET A 1 -16.64 4.32 -27.68
C MET A 1 -15.54 4.09 -26.64
N SER A 2 -14.42 4.80 -26.75
CA SER A 2 -13.37 4.86 -25.72
C SER A 2 -13.65 6.04 -24.79
N TYR A 3 -13.74 5.79 -23.48
CA TYR A 3 -13.96 6.82 -22.47
C TYR A 3 -12.72 7.73 -22.36
N THR A 4 -12.89 9.03 -22.59
CA THR A 4 -11.81 10.06 -22.62
C THR A 4 -11.52 10.72 -21.27
N GLY A 5 -12.20 10.31 -20.19
CA GLY A 5 -11.95 10.85 -18.85
C GLY A 5 -10.65 10.31 -18.24
N THR A 6 -10.11 11.01 -17.24
CA THR A 6 -8.94 10.54 -16.47
C THR A 6 -9.21 9.13 -15.94
N GLU A 7 -8.34 8.16 -16.27
CA GLU A 7 -8.49 6.78 -15.82
C GLU A 7 -8.40 6.69 -14.29
N ARG A 8 -9.56 6.54 -13.65
CA ARG A 8 -9.69 6.53 -12.18
C ARG A 8 -9.27 5.20 -11.57
N ARG A 9 -9.22 4.11 -12.35
CA ARG A 9 -8.82 2.77 -11.89
C ARG A 9 -7.35 2.68 -11.47
N ARG A 10 -6.54 3.70 -11.79
CA ARG A 10 -5.15 3.83 -11.35
C ARG A 10 -5.03 4.09 -9.84
N HIS A 11 -6.05 4.67 -9.22
CA HIS A 11 -6.05 4.96 -7.78
C HIS A 11 -6.78 3.85 -7.02
N ARG A 12 -6.06 3.15 -6.15
CA ARG A 12 -6.57 2.08 -5.28
C ARG A 12 -6.35 2.47 -3.82
N VAL A 13 -7.28 2.09 -2.96
CA VAL A 13 -7.15 2.29 -1.51
C VAL A 13 -7.07 0.93 -0.84
N PHE A 14 -6.01 0.71 -0.07
CA PHE A 14 -5.81 -0.48 0.75
C PHE A 14 -6.04 -0.12 2.20
N ILE A 15 -7.12 -0.67 2.77
CA ILE A 15 -7.50 -0.42 4.16
C ILE A 15 -6.95 -1.57 4.99
N THR A 16 -6.01 -1.29 5.87
CA THR A 16 -5.55 -2.23 6.90
C THR A 16 -6.31 -1.97 8.20
N ARG A 17 -5.90 -2.63 9.30
CA ARG A 17 -6.53 -2.44 10.61
C ARG A 17 -6.63 -0.97 10.99
N ASN A 18 -5.52 -0.21 10.88
CA ASN A 18 -5.42 1.14 11.41
C ASN A 18 -5.25 2.22 10.33
N THR A 19 -4.92 1.82 9.10
CA THR A 19 -4.38 2.75 8.10
C THR A 19 -5.07 2.57 6.76
N GLU A 20 -5.37 3.68 6.09
CA GLU A 20 -5.75 3.71 4.68
C GLU A 20 -4.50 4.09 3.87
N TYR A 21 -4.08 3.22 2.98
CA TYR A 21 -3.01 3.49 2.02
C TYR A 21 -3.61 3.81 0.67
N HIS A 22 -3.38 5.02 0.19
CA HIS A 22 -3.78 5.48 -1.13
C HIS A 22 -2.64 5.23 -2.10
N VAL A 23 -2.90 4.42 -3.11
CA VAL A 23 -1.89 3.94 -4.06
C VAL A 23 -2.29 4.34 -5.46
N ARG A 24 -1.37 4.97 -6.18
CA ARG A 24 -1.52 5.34 -7.59
C ARG A 24 -0.33 4.80 -8.36
N ASP A 25 -0.60 4.01 -9.40
CA ASP A 25 0.45 3.39 -10.22
C ASP A 25 1.48 2.62 -9.38
N GLU A 26 0.96 1.83 -8.44
CA GLU A 26 1.75 1.07 -7.45
C GLU A 26 2.50 1.92 -6.42
N ILE A 27 2.52 3.25 -6.52
CA ILE A 27 3.18 4.13 -5.56
C ILE A 27 2.20 4.61 -4.49
N CYS A 28 2.60 4.56 -3.22
CA CYS A 28 1.81 5.16 -2.15
C CYS A 28 1.89 6.69 -2.21
N VAL A 29 0.75 7.34 -2.41
CA VAL A 29 0.65 8.79 -2.55
C VAL A 29 0.04 9.48 -1.33
N ALA A 30 -0.66 8.74 -0.48
CA ALA A 30 -1.16 9.26 0.80
C ALA A 30 -1.39 8.14 1.79
N VAL A 31 -1.24 8.48 3.08
CA VAL A 31 -1.50 7.57 4.20
C VAL A 31 -2.42 8.27 5.18
N ARG A 32 -3.55 7.63 5.50
CA ARG A 32 -4.52 8.16 6.46
C ARG A 32 -4.63 7.26 7.67
N ASP A 33 -4.49 7.84 8.86
CA ASP A 33 -4.84 7.17 10.10
C ASP A 33 -6.38 7.10 10.22
N ARG A 34 -6.92 5.89 10.38
CA ARG A 34 -8.38 5.66 10.41
C ARG A 34 -9.02 6.20 11.69
N ALA A 35 -8.34 6.08 12.83
CA ALA A 35 -8.86 6.51 14.12
C ALA A 35 -8.86 8.04 14.23
N ALA A 36 -7.74 8.67 13.91
CA ALA A 36 -7.58 10.12 13.92
C ALA A 36 -8.25 10.80 12.73
N ARG A 37 -8.61 10.05 11.68
CA ARG A 37 -9.17 10.54 10.42
C ARG A 37 -8.29 11.57 9.69
N LYS A 38 -6.98 11.57 9.97
CA LYS A 38 -6.00 12.53 9.46
C LYS A 38 -4.97 11.87 8.54
N PHE A 39 -4.56 12.61 7.51
CA PHE A 39 -3.42 12.21 6.69
C PHE A 39 -2.10 12.41 7.45
N ARG A 40 -1.15 11.50 7.22
CA ARG A 40 0.18 11.50 7.83
C ARG A 40 1.19 11.87 6.75
N SER A 41 1.66 13.12 6.77
CA SER A 41 2.59 13.66 5.76
C SER A 41 4.01 13.11 5.86
N ALA A 42 4.38 12.51 7.00
CA ALA A 42 5.71 11.94 7.25
C ALA A 42 5.64 10.43 7.54
N HIS A 43 4.81 9.69 6.81
CA HIS A 43 4.71 8.23 6.95
C HIS A 43 5.70 7.53 6.02
N LEU A 44 6.40 6.49 6.54
CA LEU A 44 7.46 5.77 5.82
C LEU A 44 7.03 5.20 4.45
N ALA A 45 5.79 4.75 4.33
CA ALA A 45 5.27 4.20 3.08
C ALA A 45 5.14 5.23 1.94
N LEU A 46 5.15 6.54 2.22
CA LEU A 46 4.98 7.55 1.17
C LEU A 46 6.09 7.44 0.12
N HIS A 47 5.70 7.52 -1.16
CA HIS A 47 6.58 7.38 -2.33
C HIS A 47 7.18 5.99 -2.53
N LEU A 48 6.87 5.01 -1.67
CA LEU A 48 7.32 3.63 -1.82
C LEU A 48 6.38 2.84 -2.73
N LYS A 49 6.92 1.81 -3.36
CA LYS A 49 6.19 0.92 -4.27
C LYS A 49 5.51 -0.19 -3.48
N LEU A 50 4.22 -0.39 -3.73
CA LEU A 50 3.46 -1.50 -3.20
C LEU A 50 3.88 -2.79 -3.91
N GLU A 51 4.44 -3.73 -3.16
CA GLU A 51 4.86 -5.02 -3.72
C GLU A 51 3.91 -6.17 -3.38
N GLY A 52 3.19 -6.13 -2.24
CA GLY A 52 2.29 -7.22 -1.92
C GLY A 52 1.66 -7.18 -0.54
N ALA A 53 1.16 -8.34 -0.14
CA ALA A 53 0.67 -8.60 1.21
C ALA A 53 1.72 -9.34 2.04
N VAL A 54 1.50 -9.40 3.35
CA VAL A 54 2.26 -10.25 4.25
C VAL A 54 1.29 -11.10 5.05
N ARG A 55 1.57 -12.40 5.11
CA ARG A 55 0.89 -13.35 5.98
C ARG A 55 1.69 -13.49 7.26
N ILE A 56 1.04 -13.20 8.39
CA ILE A 56 1.62 -13.35 9.72
C ILE A 56 1.00 -14.60 10.33
N ASN A 57 1.81 -15.64 10.52
CA ASN A 57 1.36 -16.88 11.16
C ASN A 57 1.22 -16.67 12.69
N PRO A 58 0.44 -17.51 13.40
CA PRO A 58 0.29 -17.40 14.86
C PRO A 58 1.60 -17.48 15.65
N ASN A 59 2.63 -18.10 15.08
CA ASN A 59 3.97 -18.17 15.66
C ASN A 59 4.84 -16.93 15.38
N GLY A 60 4.29 -15.88 14.77
CA GLY A 60 4.98 -14.62 14.47
C GLY A 60 5.80 -14.63 13.18
N VAL A 61 5.88 -15.76 12.45
CA VAL A 61 6.58 -15.81 11.17
C VAL A 61 5.84 -14.95 10.14
N VAL A 62 6.59 -14.03 9.51
CA VAL A 62 6.10 -13.14 8.46
C VAL A 62 6.51 -13.72 7.10
N ILE A 63 5.53 -14.04 6.26
CA ILE A 63 5.72 -14.59 4.93
C ILE A 63 5.26 -13.55 3.91
N PRO A 64 6.13 -13.05 3.02
CA PRO A 64 5.71 -12.14 1.95
C PRO A 64 4.85 -12.89 0.93
N GLU A 65 3.78 -12.23 0.48
CA GLU A 65 2.90 -12.66 -0.61
C GLU A 65 2.94 -11.59 -1.72
N PRO A 66 3.96 -11.64 -2.62
CA PRO A 66 4.12 -10.67 -3.69
C PRO A 66 2.88 -10.62 -4.59
N LYS A 67 2.52 -9.43 -5.05
CA LYS A 67 1.37 -9.14 -5.93
C LYS A 67 0.00 -9.52 -5.35
N ASN A 68 -0.07 -9.92 -4.07
CA ASN A 68 -1.31 -10.37 -3.40
C ASN A 68 -1.90 -9.32 -2.45
N ALA A 69 -1.60 -8.03 -2.66
CA ALA A 69 -2.14 -6.94 -1.86
C ALA A 69 -3.67 -6.86 -2.00
N ARG A 70 -4.38 -6.90 -0.87
CA ARG A 70 -5.84 -6.87 -0.79
C ARG A 70 -6.33 -6.07 0.41
N VAL A 71 -7.55 -5.56 0.34
CA VAL A 71 -8.19 -4.87 1.46
C VAL A 71 -8.27 -5.80 2.67
N GLY A 72 -7.96 -5.28 3.86
CA GLY A 72 -7.94 -6.03 5.11
C GLY A 72 -6.67 -6.83 5.38
N ALA A 73 -5.81 -7.06 4.37
CA ALA A 73 -4.54 -7.73 4.58
C ALA A 73 -3.47 -6.75 5.09
N PRO A 74 -2.51 -7.20 5.91
CA PRO A 74 -1.26 -6.50 6.10
C PRO A 74 -0.53 -6.41 4.74
N ILE A 75 -0.01 -5.23 4.41
CA ILE A 75 0.69 -4.96 3.14
C ILE A 75 2.09 -4.45 3.41
N TYR A 76 2.98 -4.60 2.42
CA TYR A 76 4.33 -4.06 2.49
C TYR A 76 4.68 -3.25 1.25
N PHE A 77 5.54 -2.28 1.46
CA PHE A 77 6.10 -1.43 0.43
C PHE A 77 7.61 -1.64 0.41
N THR A 78 8.21 -1.49 -0.76
CA THR A 78 9.66 -1.54 -0.93
C THR A 78 10.16 -0.21 -1.49
N GLN A 79 11.40 0.08 -1.14
CA GLN A 79 12.23 1.04 -1.85
C GLN A 79 13.26 0.25 -2.64
N VAL A 80 13.67 0.76 -3.79
CA VAL A 80 14.84 0.22 -4.48
C VAL A 80 16.05 0.88 -3.85
N ASP A 81 16.81 0.11 -3.08
CA ASP A 81 18.11 0.59 -2.60
C ASP A 81 19.12 0.53 -3.78
N PRO A 82 20.08 1.47 -3.87
CA PRO A 82 21.09 1.50 -4.95
C PRO A 82 21.86 0.19 -5.10
N ASP A 83 21.97 -0.56 -4.00
CA ASP A 83 22.69 -1.83 -3.93
C ASP A 83 21.84 -3.03 -4.38
N GLY A 84 20.58 -2.83 -4.76
CA GLY A 84 19.72 -3.84 -5.39
C GLY A 84 19.35 -5.03 -4.50
N LEU A 85 19.44 -4.88 -3.17
CA LEU A 85 18.95 -5.87 -2.19
C LEU A 85 17.49 -5.61 -1.80
#